data_AF-A0A3R7A995-F1
#
_entry.id   AF-A0A3R7A995-F1
#
_cell.length_a   1.000
_cell.length_b   1.000
_cell.length_c   1.000
_cell.angle_alpha   90.00
_cell.angle_beta   90.00
_cell.angle_gamma   90.00
#
_symmetry.space_group_name_H-M   'P 1'
#
loop_
_entity.id
_entity.type
_entity.pdbx_description
1 polymer ?
#
loop_
_entity_poly.entity_id
_entity_poly.type
_entity_poly.pdbx_seq_one_letter_code
_entity_poly.pdbx_strand_id
1 'polypeptide(L)' 'MVEEAINGQFLRVNRAANLMNLTELEKKHLPHISMPVKVAAREPFDIEVEVGGMLKHPN' A
#
# COMPACT_ATOMS: atom_id res chain seq x y z
N MET A 1 21.51 5.57 -30.70
CA MET A 1 20.19 5.31 -30.11
C MET A 1 20.46 4.68 -28.77
N VAL A 2 20.21 5.41 -27.68
CA VAL A 2 20.40 4.86 -26.33
C VAL A 2 19.08 4.17 -26.01
N GLU A 3 19.06 2.84 -26.05
CA GLU A 3 17.96 2.09 -25.46
C GLU A 3 18.09 2.28 -23.94
N GLU A 4 17.41 3.31 -23.43
CA GLU A 4 17.13 3.40 -21.99
C GLU A 4 16.34 2.15 -21.63
N ALA A 5 16.98 1.23 -20.92
CA ALA A 5 16.31 0.11 -20.31
C ALA A 5 15.26 0.67 -19.36
N ILE A 6 14.00 0.71 -19.80
CA ILE A 6 12.88 1.09 -18.95
C ILE A 6 12.85 0.07 -17.81
N ASN A 7 13.37 0.46 -16.65
CA ASN A 7 13.43 -0.40 -15.48
C ASN A 7 11.99 -0.72 -15.08
N GLY A 8 11.56 -1.97 -15.36
CA GLY A 8 10.19 -2.43 -15.16
C GLY A 8 9.69 -2.37 -13.72
N GLN A 9 10.56 -2.02 -12.76
CA GLN A 9 10.21 -1.74 -11.37
C GLN A 9 9.16 -0.64 -11.22
N PHE A 10 9.13 0.37 -12.10
CA PHE A 10 8.13 1.46 -12.04
C PHE A 10 6.90 1.22 -12.91
N LEU A 11 6.85 0.11 -13.64
CA LEU A 11 5.69 -0.26 -14.48
C LEU A 11 4.67 -1.12 -13.72
N ARG A 12 4.87 -1.34 -12.41
CA ARG A 12 4.05 -2.22 -11.59
C ARG A 12 3.72 -1.55 -10.26
N VAL A 13 2.70 -2.09 -9.59
CA VAL A 13 2.41 -1.73 -8.19
C VAL A 13 3.41 -2.45 -7.30
N ASN A 14 4.20 -1.68 -6.56
CA ASN A 14 5.08 -2.21 -5.52
C ASN A 14 4.25 -2.88 -4.42
N ARG A 15 4.63 -4.10 -4.04
CA ARG A 15 3.96 -4.88 -3.00
C ARG A 15 4.99 -5.30 -1.96
N ALA A 16 4.54 -5.45 -0.72
CA ALA A 16 5.40 -6.01 0.32
C ALA A 16 5.81 -7.44 -0.06
N ALA A 17 7.08 -7.78 0.18
CA ALA A 17 7.58 -9.12 -0.09
C ALA A 17 7.00 -10.16 0.89
N ASN A 18 6.77 -9.77 2.14
CA ASN A 18 6.18 -10.60 3.18
C ASN A 18 5.32 -9.78 4.15
N LEU A 19 4.00 -9.95 4.09
CA LEU A 19 3.04 -9.20 4.93
C LEU A 19 3.15 -9.49 6.44
N MET A 20 3.73 -10.64 6.83
CA MET A 20 3.93 -10.99 8.24
C MET A 20 5.24 -10.43 8.81
N ASN A 21 6.13 -9.92 7.96
CA ASN A 21 7.43 -9.41 8.36
C ASN A 21 7.85 -8.26 7.44
N LEU A 22 7.18 -7.12 7.61
CA LEU A 22 7.43 -5.91 6.83
C LEU A 22 8.77 -5.28 7.19
N THR A 23 9.52 -4.87 6.18
CA THR A 23 10.69 -4.00 6.35
C THR A 23 10.29 -2.59 6.77
N GLU A 24 11.22 -1.80 7.32
CA GLU A 24 10.96 -0.40 7.69
C GLU A 24 10.52 0.45 6.49
N LEU A 25 11.06 0.18 5.29
CA LEU A 25 10.64 0.86 4.08
C LEU A 25 9.18 0.52 3.76
N GLU A 26 8.80 -0.76 3.82
CA GLU A 26 7.44 -1.19 3.55
C GLU A 26 6.46 -0.65 4.60
N LYS A 27 6.81 -0.61 5.89
CA LYS A 27 5.95 -0.02 6.95
C LYS A 27 5.59 1.44 6.70
N LYS A 28 6.47 2.21 6.02
CA LYS A 28 6.20 3.62 5.68
C LYS A 28 5.28 3.79 4.48
N HIS A 29 5.32 2.87 3.52
CA HIS A 29 4.71 3.06 2.21
C HIS A 29 3.54 2.11 1.92
N LEU A 30 3.45 0.99 2.64
CA LEU A 30 2.36 0.05 2.48
C LEU A 30 1.08 0.68 3.06
N PRO A 31 0.01 0.84 2.28
CA PRO A 31 -1.23 1.41 2.78
C PRO A 31 -1.85 0.50 3.84
N HIS A 32 -2.31 1.10 4.95
CA HIS A 32 -3.16 0.44 5.92
C HIS A 32 -4.62 0.72 5.57
N ILE A 33 -5.43 -0.34 5.51
CA ILE A 33 -6.87 -0.24 5.21
C ILE A 33 -7.64 -0.66 6.45
N SER A 34 -8.43 0.26 6.99
CA SER A 34 -9.38 0.00 8.07
C SER A 34 -10.80 -0.01 7.51
N MET A 35 -11.54 -1.08 7.77
CA MET A 35 -12.92 -1.24 7.32
C MET A 35 -13.67 -2.22 8.23
N PRO A 36 -15.01 -2.19 8.25
CA PRO A 36 -15.81 -3.20 8.92
C PRO A 36 -15.55 -4.60 8.36
N VAL A 37 -15.45 -5.62 9.23
CA VAL A 37 -15.24 -7.03 8.83
C VAL A 37 -16.46 -7.61 8.11
N LYS A 38 -17.65 -7.08 8.40
CA LYS A 38 -18.92 -7.45 7.77
C LYS A 38 -19.75 -6.20 7.55
N VAL A 39 -20.49 -6.18 6.46
CA VAL A 39 -21.38 -5.08 6.06
C VAL A 39 -22.75 -5.64 5.66
N ALA A 40 -23.79 -4.83 5.81
CA ALA A 40 -25.13 -5.18 5.34
C ALA A 40 -25.24 -4.96 3.83
N ALA A 41 -26.05 -5.79 3.16
CA ALA A 41 -26.27 -5.65 1.73
C ALA A 41 -26.98 -4.32 1.43
N ARG A 42 -26.43 -3.57 0.45
CA ARG A 42 -26.97 -2.28 -0.04
C ARG A 42 -26.89 -1.11 0.94
N GLU A 43 -26.18 -1.26 2.05
CA GLU A 43 -25.87 -0.16 2.95
C GLU A 43 -24.47 0.41 2.66
N PRO A 44 -24.31 1.74 2.62
CA PRO A 44 -22.99 2.35 2.51
C PRO A 44 -22.19 2.11 3.79
N PHE A 45 -20.86 2.04 3.65
CA PHE A 45 -19.93 1.93 4.75
C PHE A 45 -18.64 2.66 4.41
N ASP A 46 -17.91 3.05 5.45
CA ASP A 46 -16.67 3.78 5.29
C ASP A 46 -15.48 2.83 5.19
N ILE A 47 -14.51 3.24 4.37
CA ILE A 47 -13.19 2.62 4.26
C ILE A 47 -12.19 3.73 4.49
N GLU A 48 -11.30 3.52 5.44
CA GLU A 48 -10.17 4.42 5.70
C GLU A 48 -8.90 3.81 5.12
N VAL A 49 -8.13 4.62 4.39
CA VAL A 49 -6.85 4.23 3.81
C VAL A 49 -5.79 5.24 4.23
N GLU A 50 -4.74 4.77 4.89
CA GLU A 50 -3.65 5.60 5.38
C GLU A 50 -2.29 5.10 4.85
N VAL A 51 -1.41 6.02 4.47
CA VAL A 51 0.02 5.73 4.21
C VAL A 51 0.85 6.44 5.28
N GLY A 52 1.81 5.72 5.84
CA GLY A 52 2.62 6.21 6.94
C GLY A 52 2.01 5.99 8.34
N GLY A 53 0.90 5.25 8.44
CA GLY A 53 0.25 4.94 9.72
C GLY A 53 1.03 3.96 10.60
N MET A 54 1.70 2.95 10.00
CA MET A 54 2.55 2.01 10.76
C MET A 54 3.89 2.63 11.16
N LEU A 55 4.46 3.45 10.25
CA LEU A 55 5.65 4.24 10.49
C LEU A 55 5.59 5.53 9.67
N LYS A 56 5.84 6.67 10.31
CA LYS A 56 5.64 7.99 9.70
C LYS A 56 6.38 8.13 8.36
N HIS A 57 5.64 8.52 7.33
CA HIS A 57 6.16 8.94 6.03
C HIS A 57 6.20 10.48 5.96
N PRO A 58 7.21 11.11 5.34
CA PRO A 58 7.23 12.55 5.10
C PRO A 58 6.02 13.04 4.28
N ASN A 59 5.57 14.28 4.50
CA ASN A 59 4.52 14.93 3.72
C ASN A 59 5.13 16.06 2.88
#